data_AF-A0A7C4YU68-F1
#
_entry.id   AF-A0A7C4YU68-F1
#
_cell.length_a   1.000
_cell.length_b   1.000
_cell.length_c   1.000
_cell.angle_alpha   90.00
_cell.angle_beta   90.00
_cell.angle_gamma   90.00
#
_symmetry.space_group_name_H-M   'P 1'
#
loop_
_entity.id
_entity.type
_entity.pdbx_description
1 polymer ?
#
loop_
_entity_poly.entity_id
_entity_poly.type
_entity_poly.pdbx_seq_one_letter_code
_entity_poly.pdbx_strand_id
1 'polypeptide(L)'
;KKELSAEERHALALEVWDSGVHEAKIFAGFLDDPKLVTEKQMEKWAIDFDSWDVVDMVCGNLFDRTEFAYKKAVEWSGRKEEFVKRAGFVLMATLSVHDKKTEDKPFENFYEIIKTEAHDERNFVKKAINWALRQIGKSRNANLYNQALHLSKVLYESDNKAERWVGSDAYRELTKDYIAKRFR
;
A
#
# COMPACT_ATOMS: atom_id res chain seq x y z
N LYS A 1 -4.47 35.18 -5.84
CA LYS A 1 -3.77 34.22 -6.72
C LYS A 1 -4.84 33.35 -7.37
N LYS A 2 -4.79 33.11 -8.68
CA LYS A 2 -5.74 32.20 -9.34
C LYS A 2 -5.35 30.76 -8.95
N GLU A 3 -6.29 29.99 -8.41
CA GLU A 3 -6.11 28.55 -8.17
C GLU A 3 -6.39 27.78 -9.46
N LEU A 4 -5.61 26.73 -9.71
CA LEU A 4 -5.81 25.84 -10.85
C LEU A 4 -7.07 24.99 -10.64
N SER A 5 -7.86 24.76 -11.69
CA SER A 5 -8.97 23.80 -11.70
C SER A 5 -8.48 22.36 -11.52
N ALA A 6 -9.40 21.41 -11.28
CA ALA A 6 -9.04 19.99 -11.18
C ALA A 6 -8.42 19.47 -12.50
N GLU A 7 -8.98 19.87 -13.62
CA GLU A 7 -8.52 19.52 -14.97
C GLU A 7 -7.16 20.15 -15.28
N GLU A 8 -6.97 21.44 -14.91
CA GLU A 8 -5.67 22.12 -15.05
C GLU A 8 -4.60 21.45 -14.19
N ARG A 9 -4.93 21.04 -12.95
CA ARG A 9 -4.00 20.29 -12.09
C ARG A 9 -3.69 18.89 -12.63
N HIS A 10 -4.70 18.17 -13.11
CA HIS A 10 -4.53 16.84 -13.69
C HIS A 10 -3.62 16.88 -14.92
N ALA A 11 -3.88 17.80 -15.86
CA ALA A 11 -3.04 17.99 -17.04
C ALA A 11 -1.58 18.31 -16.64
N LEU A 12 -1.39 19.23 -15.68
CA LEU A 12 -0.07 19.58 -15.19
C LEU A 12 0.62 18.39 -14.48
N ALA A 13 -0.11 17.58 -13.72
CA ALA A 13 0.46 16.41 -13.06
C ALA A 13 0.99 15.38 -14.07
N LEU A 14 0.31 15.18 -15.19
CA LEU A 14 0.78 14.32 -16.28
C LEU A 14 2.08 14.85 -16.91
N GLU A 15 2.16 16.16 -17.17
CA GLU A 15 3.37 16.80 -17.70
C GLU A 15 4.55 16.71 -16.71
N VAL A 16 4.27 16.97 -15.42
CA VAL A 16 5.26 16.89 -14.34
C VAL A 16 5.78 15.45 -14.20
N TRP A 17 4.91 14.45 -14.30
CA TRP A 17 5.32 13.04 -14.31
C TRP A 17 6.24 12.71 -15.49
N ASP A 18 5.83 13.12 -16.70
CA ASP A 18 6.54 12.83 -17.95
C ASP A 18 7.90 13.54 -18.04
N SER A 19 8.21 14.49 -17.15
CA SER A 19 9.55 15.07 -17.01
C SER A 19 10.62 14.05 -16.60
N GLY A 20 10.22 12.93 -15.99
CA GLY A 20 11.12 11.88 -15.51
C GLY A 20 11.96 12.24 -14.28
N VAL A 21 11.83 13.45 -13.74
CA VAL A 21 12.53 13.88 -12.53
C VAL A 21 11.89 13.22 -11.30
N HIS A 22 12.70 12.61 -10.44
CA HIS A 22 12.26 11.83 -9.27
C HIS A 22 11.30 12.61 -8.36
N GLU A 23 11.72 13.79 -7.89
CA GLU A 23 10.90 14.64 -7.03
C GLU A 23 9.67 15.18 -7.74
N ALA A 24 9.74 15.35 -9.07
CA ALA A 24 8.61 15.76 -9.88
C ALA A 24 7.55 14.66 -9.94
N LYS A 25 7.93 13.38 -10.10
CA LYS A 25 6.99 12.24 -10.02
C LYS A 25 6.26 12.20 -8.67
N ILE A 26 6.97 12.41 -7.57
CA ILE A 26 6.36 12.53 -6.24
C ILE A 26 5.39 13.71 -6.18
N PHE A 27 5.81 14.88 -6.68
CA PHE A 27 4.97 16.08 -6.71
C PHE A 27 3.71 15.90 -7.57
N ALA A 28 3.80 15.19 -8.70
CA ALA A 28 2.66 14.84 -9.54
C ALA A 28 1.60 14.06 -8.74
N GLY A 29 2.02 13.11 -7.89
CA GLY A 29 1.12 12.39 -6.99
C GLY A 29 0.42 13.28 -5.94
N PHE A 30 0.98 14.43 -5.58
CA PHE A 30 0.33 15.41 -4.70
C PHE A 30 -0.58 16.38 -5.47
N LEU A 31 -0.24 16.65 -6.74
CA LEU A 31 -0.91 17.64 -7.57
C LEU A 31 -2.19 17.09 -8.22
N ASP A 32 -2.14 15.83 -8.64
CA ASP A 32 -3.19 15.21 -9.45
C ASP A 32 -4.53 15.05 -8.71
N ASP A 33 -5.63 15.01 -9.45
CA ASP A 33 -6.97 14.78 -8.91
C ASP A 33 -7.37 13.30 -9.06
N PRO A 34 -7.58 12.57 -7.95
CA PRO A 34 -7.89 11.13 -8.00
C PRO A 34 -9.19 10.80 -8.75
N LYS A 35 -10.09 11.78 -8.95
CA LYS A 35 -11.33 11.57 -9.72
C LYS A 35 -11.11 11.58 -11.23
N LEU A 36 -9.99 12.15 -11.68
CA LEU A 36 -9.62 12.21 -13.09
C LEU A 36 -8.59 11.13 -13.47
N VAL A 37 -7.95 10.51 -12.47
CA VAL A 37 -7.03 9.39 -12.69
C VAL A 37 -7.75 8.21 -13.34
N THR A 38 -7.16 7.69 -14.42
CA THR A 38 -7.67 6.52 -15.14
C THR A 38 -6.87 5.27 -14.83
N GLU A 39 -7.47 4.09 -15.00
CA GLU A 39 -6.75 2.82 -14.88
C GLU A 39 -5.51 2.76 -15.81
N LYS A 40 -5.61 3.33 -17.02
CA LYS A 40 -4.50 3.41 -17.98
C LYS A 40 -3.36 4.28 -17.46
N GLN A 41 -3.66 5.40 -16.81
CA GLN A 41 -2.64 6.25 -16.18
C GLN A 41 -1.95 5.49 -15.04
N MET A 42 -2.71 4.82 -14.17
CA MET A 42 -2.14 4.03 -13.07
C MET A 42 -1.16 2.98 -13.60
N GLU A 43 -1.53 2.23 -14.65
CA GLU A 43 -0.63 1.26 -15.27
C GLU A 43 0.61 1.92 -15.90
N LYS A 44 0.46 3.05 -16.59
CA LYS A 44 1.60 3.79 -17.17
C LYS A 44 2.57 4.20 -16.06
N TRP A 45 2.07 4.84 -15.00
CA TRP A 45 2.89 5.29 -13.88
C TRP A 45 3.50 4.14 -13.10
N ALA A 46 2.79 3.01 -12.95
CA ALA A 46 3.30 1.85 -12.24
C ALA A 46 4.53 1.23 -12.93
N ILE A 47 4.53 1.19 -14.27
CA ILE A 47 5.69 0.72 -15.06
C ILE A 47 6.91 1.64 -14.88
N ASP A 48 6.67 2.93 -14.66
CA ASP A 48 7.71 3.94 -14.47
C ASP A 48 8.25 4.02 -13.03
N PHE A 49 7.73 3.21 -12.09
CA PHE A 49 8.22 3.17 -10.72
C PHE A 49 9.62 2.55 -10.65
N ASP A 50 10.57 3.32 -10.12
CA ASP A 50 12.00 3.00 -10.02
C ASP A 50 12.54 3.08 -8.59
N SER A 51 11.70 3.49 -7.64
CA SER A 51 12.10 3.83 -6.27
C SER A 51 10.95 3.65 -5.29
N TRP A 52 11.27 3.30 -4.05
CA TRP A 52 10.29 2.96 -3.04
C TRP A 52 9.49 4.17 -2.56
N ASP A 53 10.08 5.36 -2.55
CA ASP A 53 9.47 6.60 -2.11
C ASP A 53 8.53 7.19 -3.15
N VAL A 54 8.84 7.09 -4.46
CA VAL A 54 7.87 7.42 -5.51
C VAL A 54 6.62 6.53 -5.38
N VAL A 55 6.81 5.21 -5.20
CA VAL A 55 5.70 4.27 -4.98
C VAL A 55 4.87 4.70 -3.75
N ASP A 56 5.52 4.86 -2.61
CA ASP A 56 4.84 5.14 -1.34
C ASP A 56 4.07 6.46 -1.39
N MET A 57 4.67 7.51 -1.95
CA MET A 57 4.05 8.82 -2.05
C MET A 57 2.90 8.83 -3.06
N VAL A 58 3.05 8.23 -4.23
CA VAL A 58 1.99 8.22 -5.25
C VAL A 58 0.81 7.34 -4.79
N CYS A 59 1.09 6.17 -4.21
CA CYS A 59 0.03 5.28 -3.73
C CYS A 59 -0.78 5.88 -2.58
N GLY A 60 -0.11 6.52 -1.61
CA GLY A 60 -0.77 7.09 -0.43
C GLY A 60 -1.36 8.49 -0.59
N ASN A 61 -0.98 9.22 -1.65
CA ASN A 61 -1.49 10.57 -1.91
C ASN A 61 -2.42 10.67 -3.12
N LEU A 62 -2.42 9.67 -4.00
CA LEU A 62 -3.28 9.69 -5.19
C LEU A 62 -4.05 8.39 -5.35
N PHE A 63 -3.35 7.28 -5.55
CA PHE A 63 -3.98 6.05 -6.06
C PHE A 63 -4.97 5.41 -5.08
N ASP A 64 -4.74 5.51 -3.77
CA ASP A 64 -5.68 4.96 -2.78
C ASP A 64 -7.02 5.72 -2.67
N ARG A 65 -7.14 6.86 -3.34
CA ARG A 65 -8.38 7.66 -3.45
C ARG A 65 -9.12 7.43 -4.77
N THR A 66 -8.57 6.60 -5.66
CA THR A 66 -9.19 6.24 -6.93
C THR A 66 -10.18 5.09 -6.75
N GLU A 67 -11.15 4.96 -7.66
CA GLU A 67 -12.08 3.82 -7.65
C GLU A 67 -11.40 2.47 -7.96
N PHE A 68 -10.20 2.50 -8.54
CA PHE A 68 -9.43 1.31 -8.92
C PHE A 68 -8.55 0.76 -7.81
N ALA A 69 -8.40 1.49 -6.69
CA ALA A 69 -7.40 1.22 -5.66
C ALA A 69 -7.40 -0.22 -5.14
N TYR A 70 -8.56 -0.76 -4.77
CA TYR A 70 -8.68 -2.14 -4.28
C TYR A 70 -8.35 -3.17 -5.36
N LYS A 71 -8.83 -2.96 -6.60
CA LYS A 71 -8.53 -3.83 -7.74
C LYS A 71 -7.02 -3.87 -7.98
N LYS A 72 -6.36 -2.71 -8.00
CA LYS A 72 -4.92 -2.58 -8.24
C LYS A 72 -4.07 -3.08 -7.08
N ALA A 73 -4.53 -2.93 -5.83
CA ALA A 73 -3.87 -3.56 -4.69
C ALA A 73 -3.73 -5.06 -4.89
N VAL A 74 -4.82 -5.75 -5.30
CA VAL A 74 -4.81 -7.19 -5.57
C VAL A 74 -3.99 -7.51 -6.82
N GLU A 75 -4.26 -6.86 -7.95
CA GLU A 75 -3.61 -7.16 -9.22
C GLU A 75 -2.08 -6.96 -9.15
N TRP A 76 -1.64 -5.83 -8.62
CA TRP A 76 -0.21 -5.51 -8.55
C TRP A 76 0.53 -6.38 -7.56
N SER A 77 -0.10 -6.84 -6.47
CA SER A 77 0.54 -7.74 -5.49
C SER A 77 1.05 -9.05 -6.09
N GLY A 78 0.50 -9.50 -7.22
CA GLY A 78 0.96 -10.70 -7.94
C GLY A 78 1.99 -10.44 -9.05
N ARG A 79 2.43 -9.19 -9.24
CA ARG A 79 3.33 -8.81 -10.36
C ARG A 79 4.78 -9.19 -10.11
N LYS A 80 5.53 -9.37 -11.20
CA LYS A 80 6.95 -9.76 -11.12
C LYS A 80 7.85 -8.55 -10.91
N GLU A 81 7.45 -7.40 -11.42
CA GLU A 81 8.17 -6.14 -11.33
C GLU A 81 8.19 -5.66 -9.87
N GLU A 82 9.39 -5.42 -9.31
CA GLU A 82 9.58 -5.21 -7.86
C GLU A 82 8.75 -4.05 -7.32
N PHE A 83 8.81 -2.90 -7.98
CA PHE A 83 8.11 -1.69 -7.52
C PHE A 83 6.61 -1.71 -7.83
N VAL A 84 6.18 -2.38 -8.90
CA VAL A 84 4.75 -2.62 -9.14
C VAL A 84 4.20 -3.53 -8.04
N LYS A 85 4.89 -4.61 -7.72
CA LYS A 85 4.48 -5.49 -6.61
C LYS A 85 4.48 -4.78 -5.26
N ARG A 86 5.50 -3.96 -5.00
CA ARG A 86 5.52 -3.06 -3.84
C ARG A 86 4.25 -2.20 -3.80
N ALA A 87 3.90 -1.56 -4.91
CA ALA A 87 2.73 -0.67 -5.01
C ALA A 87 1.44 -1.38 -4.60
N GLY A 88 1.27 -2.66 -4.97
CA GLY A 88 0.14 -3.49 -4.53
C GLY A 88 -0.01 -3.51 -3.00
N PHE A 89 1.07 -3.84 -2.28
CA PHE A 89 1.05 -3.88 -0.81
C PHE A 89 0.98 -2.49 -0.16
N VAL A 90 1.58 -1.49 -0.78
CA VAL A 90 1.47 -0.10 -0.32
C VAL A 90 0.02 0.37 -0.38
N LEU A 91 -0.71 0.07 -1.48
CA LEU A 91 -2.14 0.37 -1.58
C LEU A 91 -2.93 -0.32 -0.47
N MET A 92 -2.65 -1.59 -0.15
CA MET A 92 -3.31 -2.27 0.97
C MET A 92 -3.07 -1.53 2.29
N ALA A 93 -1.84 -1.08 2.52
CA ALA A 93 -1.46 -0.32 3.72
C ALA A 93 -2.21 1.01 3.79
N THR A 94 -2.18 1.81 2.72
CA THR A 94 -2.75 3.16 2.71
C THR A 94 -4.28 3.16 2.71
N LEU A 95 -4.91 2.23 1.97
CA LEU A 95 -6.37 1.99 2.04
C LEU A 95 -6.83 1.71 3.47
N SER A 96 -6.07 0.91 4.24
CA SER A 96 -6.43 0.61 5.64
C SER A 96 -6.43 1.86 6.53
N VAL A 97 -5.58 2.83 6.22
CA VAL A 97 -5.42 4.09 6.95
C VAL A 97 -6.45 5.12 6.50
N HIS A 98 -6.69 5.29 5.21
CA HIS A 98 -7.50 6.39 4.68
C HIS A 98 -8.98 6.03 4.44
N ASP A 99 -9.28 4.81 4.03
CA ASP A 99 -10.66 4.42 3.75
C ASP A 99 -11.38 3.94 5.01
N LYS A 100 -12.04 4.86 5.73
CA LYS A 100 -12.78 4.52 6.95
C LYS A 100 -14.20 3.99 6.72
N LYS A 101 -14.64 3.85 5.46
CA LYS A 101 -16.03 3.51 5.13
C LYS A 101 -16.20 2.07 4.69
N THR A 102 -15.21 1.50 4.00
CA THR A 102 -15.29 0.12 3.52
C THR A 102 -15.35 -0.88 4.67
N GLU A 103 -16.17 -1.91 4.50
CA GLU A 103 -16.31 -3.02 5.45
C GLU A 103 -14.99 -3.79 5.61
N ASP A 104 -14.94 -4.71 6.56
CA ASP A 104 -13.71 -5.46 6.85
C ASP A 104 -13.32 -6.41 5.72
N LYS A 105 -14.29 -6.90 4.93
CA LYS A 105 -14.09 -8.04 4.01
C LYS A 105 -12.93 -7.86 3.02
N PRO A 106 -12.73 -6.70 2.36
CA PRO A 106 -11.58 -6.50 1.49
C PRO A 106 -10.24 -6.58 2.22
N PHE A 107 -10.17 -6.12 3.46
CA PHE A 107 -8.96 -6.19 4.29
C PHE A 107 -8.66 -7.61 4.78
N GLU A 108 -9.69 -8.40 5.06
CA GLU A 108 -9.53 -9.84 5.32
C GLU A 108 -8.95 -10.55 4.10
N ASN A 109 -9.44 -10.23 2.89
CA ASN A 109 -8.87 -10.77 1.66
C ASN A 109 -7.41 -10.35 1.47
N PHE A 110 -7.02 -9.14 1.87
CA PHE A 110 -5.61 -8.71 1.83
C PHE A 110 -4.72 -9.56 2.74
N TYR A 111 -5.21 -10.07 3.88
CA TYR A 111 -4.41 -10.97 4.73
C TYR A 111 -4.08 -12.29 4.02
N GLU A 112 -4.99 -12.85 3.22
CA GLU A 112 -4.71 -14.05 2.43
C GLU A 112 -3.63 -13.81 1.37
N ILE A 113 -3.65 -12.63 0.74
CA ILE A 113 -2.63 -12.23 -0.22
C ILE A 113 -1.28 -12.02 0.47
N ILE A 114 -1.25 -11.29 1.60
CA ILE A 114 -0.07 -11.08 2.43
C ILE A 114 0.55 -12.43 2.82
N LYS A 115 -0.28 -13.38 3.28
CA LYS A 115 0.17 -14.72 3.65
C LYS A 115 0.81 -15.45 2.47
N THR A 116 0.18 -15.40 1.30
CA THR A 116 0.65 -16.07 0.08
C THR A 116 1.98 -15.50 -0.39
N GLU A 117 2.14 -14.17 -0.32
CA GLU A 117 3.28 -13.45 -0.92
C GLU A 117 4.42 -13.16 0.07
N ALA A 118 4.26 -13.46 1.37
CA ALA A 118 5.25 -13.17 2.42
C ALA A 118 6.61 -13.88 2.23
N HIS A 119 6.69 -14.87 1.34
CA HIS A 119 7.91 -15.56 0.96
C HIS A 119 8.85 -14.73 0.06
N ASP A 120 8.40 -13.57 -0.44
CA ASP A 120 9.19 -12.73 -1.33
C ASP A 120 10.43 -12.15 -0.63
N GLU A 121 11.62 -12.52 -1.09
CA GLU A 121 12.87 -12.12 -0.45
C GLU A 121 13.33 -10.70 -0.81
N ARG A 122 12.74 -10.09 -1.84
CA ARG A 122 13.12 -8.75 -2.31
C ARG A 122 12.81 -7.70 -1.26
N ASN A 123 13.82 -6.93 -0.88
CA ASN A 123 13.74 -6.07 0.30
C ASN A 123 12.62 -5.04 0.22
N PHE A 124 12.38 -4.44 -0.95
CA PHE A 124 11.31 -3.45 -1.11
C PHE A 124 9.92 -4.08 -1.07
N VAL A 125 9.75 -5.29 -1.60
CA VAL A 125 8.48 -6.01 -1.54
C VAL A 125 8.20 -6.49 -0.11
N LYS A 126 9.15 -7.23 0.49
CA LYS A 126 9.05 -7.76 1.86
C LYS A 126 8.72 -6.68 2.89
N LYS A 127 9.35 -5.50 2.78
CA LYS A 127 9.05 -4.36 3.66
C LYS A 127 7.63 -3.82 3.46
N ALA A 128 7.12 -3.78 2.23
CA ALA A 128 5.75 -3.35 1.97
C ALA A 128 4.71 -4.38 2.45
N ILE A 129 4.99 -5.68 2.32
CA ILE A 129 4.16 -6.75 2.89
C ILE A 129 4.04 -6.59 4.41
N ASN A 130 5.17 -6.44 5.11
CA ASN A 130 5.19 -6.18 6.55
C ASN A 130 4.43 -4.88 6.90
N TRP A 131 4.60 -3.82 6.11
CA TRP A 131 3.91 -2.56 6.33
C TRP A 131 2.39 -2.73 6.19
N ALA A 132 1.91 -3.41 5.15
CA ALA A 132 0.50 -3.71 4.93
C ALA A 132 -0.10 -4.50 6.12
N LEU A 133 0.54 -5.60 6.51
CA LEU A 133 0.12 -6.43 7.66
C LEU A 133 -0.05 -5.59 8.93
N ARG A 134 0.95 -4.74 9.23
CA ARG A 134 0.93 -3.87 10.41
C ARG A 134 -0.14 -2.79 10.31
N GLN A 135 -0.35 -2.17 9.15
CA GLN A 135 -1.30 -1.06 9.04
C GLN A 135 -2.75 -1.52 9.10
N ILE A 136 -3.07 -2.64 8.42
CA ILE A 136 -4.42 -3.20 8.49
C ILE A 136 -4.77 -3.54 9.94
N GLY A 137 -3.84 -4.17 10.67
CA GLY A 137 -4.03 -4.50 12.08
C GLY A 137 -4.14 -3.31 13.04
N LYS A 138 -3.61 -2.13 12.69
CA LYS A 138 -3.55 -0.96 13.60
C LYS A 138 -4.54 0.16 13.31
N SER A 139 -5.20 0.12 12.15
CA SER A 139 -5.86 1.32 11.62
C SER A 139 -7.39 1.30 11.73
N ARG A 140 -7.98 0.15 12.10
CA ARG A 140 -9.43 -0.09 11.93
C ARG A 140 -10.12 -0.51 13.23
N ASN A 141 -10.20 -1.82 13.52
CA ASN A 141 -10.99 -2.39 14.61
C ASN A 141 -10.34 -3.64 15.21
N ALA A 142 -10.94 -4.17 16.28
CA ALA A 142 -10.42 -5.32 17.01
C ALA A 142 -10.44 -6.63 16.19
N ASN A 143 -11.41 -6.82 15.29
CA ASN A 143 -11.46 -8.01 14.42
C ASN A 143 -10.21 -8.08 13.54
N LEU A 144 -9.93 -7.03 12.77
CA LEU A 144 -8.77 -6.99 11.89
C LEU A 144 -7.44 -6.96 12.66
N TYR A 145 -7.40 -6.36 13.85
CA TYR A 145 -6.25 -6.44 14.75
C TYR A 145 -5.93 -7.90 15.13
N ASN A 146 -6.94 -8.65 15.58
CA ASN A 146 -6.77 -10.05 15.99
C ASN A 146 -6.33 -10.94 14.82
N GLN A 147 -6.87 -10.71 13.62
CA GLN A 147 -6.45 -11.42 12.41
C GLN A 147 -4.99 -11.10 12.04
N ALA A 148 -4.57 -9.83 12.08
CA ALA A 148 -3.17 -9.46 11.88
C ALA A 148 -2.23 -10.10 12.91
N LEU A 149 -2.63 -10.13 14.18
CA LEU A 149 -1.84 -10.74 15.24
C LEU A 149 -1.68 -12.25 15.03
N HIS A 150 -2.77 -12.92 14.65
CA HIS A 150 -2.75 -14.34 14.30
C HIS A 150 -1.82 -14.62 13.11
N LEU A 151 -2.00 -13.90 12.00
CA LEU A 151 -1.17 -14.07 10.81
C LEU A 151 0.30 -13.77 11.09
N SER A 152 0.59 -12.74 11.87
CA SER A 152 1.97 -12.41 12.27
C SER A 152 2.64 -13.56 13.01
N LYS A 153 1.90 -14.28 13.88
CA LYS A 153 2.40 -15.46 14.59
C LYS A 153 2.63 -16.63 13.63
N VAL A 154 1.68 -16.90 12.72
CA VAL A 154 1.81 -17.96 11.70
C VAL A 154 3.09 -17.75 10.86
N LEU A 155 3.29 -16.53 10.35
CA LEU A 155 4.48 -16.20 9.56
C LEU A 155 5.77 -16.28 10.40
N TYR A 156 5.72 -15.90 11.67
CA TYR A 156 6.86 -16.00 12.57
C TYR A 156 7.31 -17.44 12.83
N GLU A 157 6.39 -18.41 12.79
CA GLU A 157 6.69 -19.83 12.96
C GLU A 157 7.19 -20.51 11.66
N SER A 158 7.21 -19.80 10.52
CA SER A 158 7.61 -20.33 9.22
C SER A 158 9.11 -20.61 9.08
N ASP A 159 9.45 -21.68 8.36
CA ASP A 159 10.82 -22.02 7.94
C ASP A 159 11.41 -21.06 6.90
N ASN A 160 10.57 -20.33 6.16
CA ASN A 160 11.02 -19.31 5.22
C ASN A 160 11.53 -18.06 5.95
N LYS A 161 12.72 -17.58 5.58
CA LYS A 161 13.37 -16.42 6.24
C LYS A 161 12.62 -15.11 6.02
N ALA A 162 12.06 -14.89 4.83
CA ALA A 162 11.28 -13.69 4.52
C ALA A 162 9.97 -13.67 5.30
N GLU A 163 9.23 -14.78 5.31
CA GLU A 163 8.00 -14.93 6.10
C GLU A 163 8.25 -14.69 7.58
N ARG A 164 9.28 -15.36 8.14
CA ARG A 164 9.68 -15.19 9.53
C ARG A 164 10.03 -13.76 9.89
N TRP A 165 10.74 -13.06 8.99
CA TRP A 165 11.06 -11.64 9.18
C TRP A 165 9.79 -10.77 9.19
N VAL A 166 8.87 -10.97 8.23
CA VAL A 166 7.60 -10.24 8.15
C VAL A 166 6.77 -10.46 9.43
N GLY A 167 6.61 -11.72 9.82
CA GLY A 167 5.83 -12.11 11.00
C GLY A 167 6.43 -11.62 12.31
N SER A 168 7.74 -11.80 12.52
CA SER A 168 8.41 -11.37 13.76
C SER A 168 8.35 -9.85 13.97
N ASP A 169 8.57 -9.04 12.93
CA ASP A 169 8.49 -7.59 13.06
C ASP A 169 7.05 -7.11 13.26
N ALA A 170 6.09 -7.67 12.52
CA ALA A 170 4.68 -7.33 12.66
C ALA A 170 4.14 -7.71 14.05
N TYR A 171 4.47 -8.91 14.53
CA TYR A 171 4.08 -9.38 15.87
C TYR A 171 4.63 -8.44 16.95
N ARG A 172 5.93 -8.13 16.92
CA ARG A 172 6.58 -7.21 17.86
C ARG A 172 5.89 -5.84 17.91
N GLU A 173 5.50 -5.30 16.76
CA GLU A 173 4.78 -4.03 16.68
C GLU A 173 3.37 -4.15 17.28
N LEU A 174 2.60 -5.16 16.87
CA LEU A 174 1.20 -5.33 17.26
C LEU A 174 1.01 -5.66 18.75
N THR A 175 2.03 -6.23 19.39
CA THR A 175 2.03 -6.55 20.83
C THR A 175 2.51 -5.41 21.72
N LYS A 176 2.90 -4.24 21.17
CA LYS A 176 3.24 -3.07 22.00
C LYS A 176 2.03 -2.66 22.84
N ASP A 177 2.24 -2.35 24.12
CA ASP A 177 1.17 -2.07 25.08
C ASP A 177 0.16 -1.03 24.61
N TYR A 178 0.61 0.08 24.03
CA TYR A 178 -0.29 1.14 23.56
C TYR A 178 -1.13 0.72 22.34
N ILE A 179 -0.66 -0.24 21.53
CA ILE A 179 -1.43 -0.81 20.42
C ILE A 179 -2.40 -1.85 20.96
N ALA A 180 -1.92 -2.79 21.78
CA ALA A 180 -2.77 -3.84 22.35
C ALA A 180 -3.93 -3.25 23.17
N LYS A 181 -3.68 -2.21 23.97
CA LYS A 181 -4.72 -1.52 24.75
C LYS A 181 -5.79 -0.84 23.89
N ARG A 182 -5.47 -0.46 22.66
CA ARG A 182 -6.44 0.20 21.74
C ARG A 182 -7.50 -0.77 21.24
N PHE A 183 -7.19 -2.07 21.18
CA PHE A 183 -8.04 -3.10 20.56
C PHE A 183 -8.46 -4.22 21.54
N ARG A 184 -8.14 -4.06 22.83
CA ARG A 184 -8.63 -4.89 23.94
C ARG A 184 -9.99 -4.42 24.43
#